data_AF-A0A519W8B2-F1
#
_entry.id   AF-A0A519W8B2-F1
#
_cell.length_a   1.000
_cell.length_b   1.000
_cell.length_c   1.000
_cell.angle_alpha   90.00
_cell.angle_beta   90.00
_cell.angle_gamma   90.00
#
_symmetry.space_group_name_H-M   'P 1'
#
loop_
_entity.id
_entity.type
_entity.pdbx_description
1 polymer ?
#
loop_
_entity_poly.entity_id
_entity_poly.type
_entity_poly.pdbx_seq_one_letter_code
_entity_poly.pdbx_strand_id
1 'polypeptide(L)'
;SESGGVSFIKEFGYDKFTFDHNGYRFIACASGPYVRMSDGHIPRDATVWMDSVLNKTPKNMPVIYINHYPLDNSLDNWYEATDRLKKKNIQYAICGHGHQNKAYNFEGIEGTMGRSNLRAKDSIGGYNIVTMNKDTVYFATKKPTETLLPPWRKIALKTFVNDSKTYERPDFAINQKYSNVKAVWTYHSNANVVNTPAYSNDLVIFGNSIGLIEALNRKTGKRVWTYKTQGAIYSSPIINSGLVIFGSGDNNVYALNLATGKLVWKTIANKSVLGSPIIQDQTVFIGASDNTFKALAVKTGELKWQFTEVEGTIVGKPLIYQGKIIFGSWGRHLYALAINTGALLWKWNNGNGNRMFSPAMVTPVAVNNTIYIAAPDRVLTAIDATTGQTLWRNNEARVRESIGISADSTLVYGKTMQDEIVAYKTTRTDEGIAWKQNVGFGYEHTPSDLVEKNGKLFF
;
A
#
# COMPACT_ATOMS: atom_id res chain seq x y z
N SER A 1 -4.49 2.63 7.91
CA SER A 1 -4.39 1.24 7.43
C SER A 1 -5.50 0.33 7.98
N GLU A 2 -5.99 0.51 9.21
CA GLU A 2 -6.96 -0.43 9.83
C GLU A 2 -8.29 -0.59 9.07
N SER A 3 -8.80 0.49 8.49
CA SER A 3 -10.00 0.48 7.64
C SER A 3 -9.71 0.35 6.15
N GLY A 4 -8.43 0.21 5.76
CA GLY A 4 -8.06 0.26 4.35
C GLY A 4 -8.29 1.65 3.71
N GLY A 5 -8.28 2.72 4.50
CA GLY A 5 -8.46 4.08 3.99
C GLY A 5 -9.90 4.46 3.67
N VAL A 6 -10.88 3.61 3.99
CA VAL A 6 -12.30 3.88 3.67
C VAL A 6 -12.99 4.80 4.69
N SER A 7 -12.47 4.90 5.91
CA SER A 7 -13.05 5.74 6.97
C SER A 7 -13.23 7.19 6.51
N PHE A 8 -12.16 7.82 6.00
CA PHE A 8 -12.24 9.23 5.59
C PHE A 8 -13.36 9.49 4.58
N ILE A 9 -13.49 8.62 3.57
CA ILE A 9 -14.56 8.71 2.57
C ILE A 9 -15.92 8.47 3.21
N LYS A 10 -16.04 7.52 4.14
CA LYS A 10 -17.29 7.25 4.86
C LYS A 10 -17.74 8.44 5.71
N GLU A 11 -16.82 9.05 6.43
CA GLU A 11 -17.13 10.14 7.37
C GLU A 11 -17.31 11.50 6.66
N PHE A 12 -16.52 11.79 5.62
CA PHE A 12 -16.53 13.10 4.94
C PHE A 12 -17.17 13.08 3.55
N GLY A 13 -17.42 11.91 2.97
CA GLY A 13 -18.04 11.73 1.65
C GLY A 13 -17.09 11.87 0.46
N TYR A 14 -15.87 12.40 0.68
CA TYR A 14 -14.89 12.63 -0.39
C TYR A 14 -13.46 12.63 0.16
N ASP A 15 -12.51 12.19 -0.67
CA ASP A 15 -11.06 12.28 -0.45
C ASP A 15 -10.35 13.18 -1.48
N LYS A 16 -11.13 13.72 -2.41
CA LYS A 16 -10.72 14.66 -3.46
C LYS A 16 -11.89 15.60 -3.72
N PHE A 17 -11.59 16.88 -3.94
CA PHE A 17 -12.64 17.88 -4.06
C PHE A 17 -12.24 19.01 -5.00
N THR A 18 -13.26 19.65 -5.59
CA THR A 18 -13.09 20.88 -6.34
C THR A 18 -14.22 21.84 -6.03
N PHE A 19 -13.91 23.12 -5.97
CA PHE A 19 -14.89 24.18 -5.84
C PHE A 19 -14.36 25.46 -6.48
N ASP A 20 -15.28 26.34 -6.88
CA ASP A 20 -14.96 27.63 -7.44
C ASP A 20 -15.28 28.73 -6.42
N HIS A 21 -14.38 29.71 -6.29
CA HIS A 21 -14.59 30.85 -5.43
C HIS A 21 -13.92 32.10 -6.01
N ASN A 22 -14.67 33.19 -6.17
CA ASN A 22 -14.19 34.46 -6.73
C ASN A 22 -13.40 34.33 -8.04
N GLY A 23 -13.82 33.41 -8.93
CA GLY A 23 -13.17 33.16 -10.21
C GLY A 23 -11.94 32.22 -10.17
N TYR A 24 -11.56 31.71 -9.00
CA TYR A 24 -10.51 30.71 -8.82
C TYR A 24 -11.11 29.32 -8.69
N ARG A 25 -10.48 28.33 -9.32
CA ARG A 25 -10.80 26.93 -9.11
C ARG A 25 -9.81 26.29 -8.14
N PHE A 26 -10.34 25.72 -7.08
CA PHE A 26 -9.58 24.91 -6.13
C PHE A 26 -9.71 23.45 -6.53
N ILE A 27 -8.60 22.73 -6.56
CA ILE A 27 -8.55 21.30 -6.84
C ILE A 27 -7.69 20.65 -5.77
N ALA A 28 -8.22 19.62 -5.12
CA ALA A 28 -7.50 18.86 -4.12
C ALA A 28 -7.56 17.37 -4.40
N CYS A 29 -6.40 16.73 -4.33
CA CYS A 29 -6.28 15.27 -4.30
C CYS A 29 -5.73 14.85 -2.94
N ALA A 30 -6.29 13.80 -2.36
CA ALA A 30 -5.58 13.07 -1.32
C ALA A 30 -4.33 12.42 -1.93
N SER A 31 -3.25 12.42 -1.16
CA SER A 31 -2.08 11.59 -1.43
C SER A 31 -1.56 11.01 -0.13
N GLY A 32 -0.99 9.81 -0.24
CA GLY A 32 -0.44 9.11 0.91
C GLY A 32 0.05 7.72 0.55
N PRO A 33 0.58 6.98 1.53
CA PRO A 33 0.97 5.59 1.33
C PRO A 33 -0.29 4.71 1.23
N TYR A 34 -0.56 4.18 0.04
CA TYR A 34 -1.69 3.25 -0.19
C TYR A 34 -1.31 1.80 0.07
N VAL A 35 -0.05 1.45 -0.16
CA VAL A 35 0.57 0.26 0.44
C VAL A 35 1.26 0.72 1.72
N ARG A 36 1.21 -0.09 2.78
CA ARG A 36 1.87 0.27 4.04
C ARG A 36 3.34 0.57 3.75
N MET A 37 3.76 1.79 4.09
CA MET A 37 5.15 2.23 3.95
C MET A 37 5.61 2.17 2.48
N SER A 38 4.72 2.47 1.52
CA SER A 38 5.14 2.97 0.22
C SER A 38 5.44 4.47 0.34
N ASP A 39 6.02 5.04 -0.71
CA ASP A 39 6.06 6.48 -0.86
C ASP A 39 4.64 7.08 -0.94
N GLY A 40 4.56 8.40 -0.77
CA GLY A 40 3.32 9.12 -1.01
C GLY A 40 2.90 8.92 -2.46
N HIS A 41 1.61 8.70 -2.70
CA HIS A 41 1.07 8.46 -4.04
C HIS A 41 -0.27 9.19 -4.21
N ILE A 42 -0.50 9.84 -5.34
CA ILE A 42 -1.85 10.31 -5.74
C ILE A 42 -2.58 9.14 -6.41
N PRO A 43 -3.70 8.65 -5.89
CA PRO A 43 -4.40 7.49 -6.46
C PRO A 43 -4.73 7.64 -7.93
N ARG A 44 -4.74 6.51 -8.64
CA ARG A 44 -5.15 6.46 -10.03
C ARG A 44 -6.57 6.99 -10.25
N ASP A 45 -7.51 6.69 -9.36
CA ASP A 45 -8.87 7.22 -9.47
C ASP A 45 -8.92 8.74 -9.25
N ALA A 46 -8.01 9.29 -8.43
CA ALA A 46 -7.85 10.73 -8.24
C ALA A 46 -7.24 11.41 -9.47
N THR A 47 -6.23 10.82 -10.11
CA THR A 47 -5.67 11.38 -11.37
C THR A 47 -6.68 11.34 -12.52
N VAL A 48 -7.45 10.24 -12.65
CA VAL A 48 -8.56 10.13 -13.62
C VAL A 48 -9.66 11.17 -13.34
N TRP A 49 -10.03 11.36 -12.08
CA TRP A 49 -10.97 12.41 -11.68
C TRP A 49 -10.43 13.81 -12.00
N MET A 50 -9.14 14.04 -11.74
CA MET A 50 -8.49 15.31 -12.00
C MET A 50 -8.49 15.66 -13.48
N ASP A 51 -8.30 14.68 -14.38
CA ASP A 51 -8.46 14.88 -15.82
C ASP A 51 -9.87 15.37 -16.17
N SER A 52 -10.92 14.78 -15.59
CA SER A 52 -12.31 15.23 -15.76
C SER A 52 -12.51 16.69 -15.29
N VAL A 53 -11.93 17.07 -14.14
CA VAL A 53 -12.02 18.43 -13.62
C VAL A 53 -11.28 19.41 -14.54
N LEU A 54 -10.02 19.11 -14.86
CA LEU A 54 -9.17 19.99 -15.66
C LEU A 54 -9.70 20.15 -17.09
N ASN A 55 -10.26 19.11 -17.71
CA ASN A 55 -10.86 19.23 -19.03
C ASN A 55 -12.05 20.21 -19.05
N LYS A 56 -12.79 20.31 -17.95
CA LYS A 56 -13.89 21.28 -17.76
C LYS A 56 -13.42 22.65 -17.22
N THR A 57 -12.13 22.82 -16.96
CA THR A 57 -11.55 24.09 -16.48
C THR A 57 -11.10 24.94 -17.67
N PRO A 58 -11.65 26.15 -17.86
CA PRO A 58 -11.19 27.09 -18.88
C PRO A 58 -9.67 27.32 -18.76
N LYS A 59 -8.97 27.45 -19.90
CA LYS A 59 -7.50 27.52 -19.93
C LYS A 59 -6.95 28.69 -19.10
N ASN A 60 -7.66 29.82 -19.09
CA ASN A 60 -7.30 31.05 -18.39
C ASN A 60 -7.82 31.12 -16.95
N MET A 61 -8.71 30.21 -16.53
CA MET A 61 -9.25 30.20 -15.16
C MET A 61 -8.11 29.92 -14.17
N PRO A 62 -7.85 30.83 -13.20
CA PRO A 62 -6.84 30.61 -12.17
C PRO A 62 -7.12 29.34 -11.38
N VAL A 63 -6.10 28.48 -11.23
CA VAL A 63 -6.20 27.24 -10.47
C VAL A 63 -5.34 27.33 -9.21
N ILE A 64 -5.83 26.82 -8.08
CA ILE A 64 -5.07 26.57 -6.86
C ILE A 64 -5.12 25.07 -6.57
N TYR A 65 -3.96 24.46 -6.40
CA TYR A 65 -3.87 23.02 -6.18
C TYR A 65 -3.48 22.68 -4.74
N ILE A 66 -4.09 21.62 -4.22
CA ILE A 66 -3.90 21.18 -2.84
C ILE A 66 -3.57 19.68 -2.86
N ASN A 67 -2.49 19.32 -2.20
CA ASN A 67 -2.09 17.93 -2.05
C ASN A 67 -1.48 17.71 -0.67
N HIS A 68 -1.53 16.50 -0.11
CA HIS A 68 -0.91 16.28 1.20
C HIS A 68 0.63 16.34 1.10
N TYR A 69 1.20 15.62 0.13
CA TYR A 69 2.63 15.59 -0.13
C TYR A 69 3.09 16.76 -1.01
N PRO A 70 4.36 17.19 -0.88
CA PRO A 70 4.99 18.04 -1.89
C PRO A 70 4.87 17.44 -3.30
N LEU A 71 4.84 18.28 -4.33
CA LEU A 71 4.89 17.83 -5.72
C LEU A 71 6.34 17.73 -6.20
N ASP A 72 7.10 16.90 -5.49
CA ASP A 72 8.49 16.55 -5.76
C ASP A 72 8.68 15.04 -5.62
N ASN A 73 9.92 14.56 -5.71
CA ASN A 73 10.26 13.14 -5.65
C ASN A 73 9.95 12.44 -4.31
N SER A 74 9.42 13.13 -3.29
CA SER A 74 8.83 12.49 -2.11
C SER A 74 7.43 11.91 -2.34
N LEU A 75 6.83 12.22 -3.50
CA LEU A 75 5.57 11.70 -3.99
C LEU A 75 5.85 10.93 -5.28
N ASP A 76 5.76 9.61 -5.30
CA ASP A 76 6.27 8.74 -6.38
C ASP A 76 5.76 9.08 -7.80
N ASN A 77 4.58 9.68 -7.88
CA ASN A 77 3.92 10.06 -9.12
C ASN A 77 3.66 11.57 -9.22
N TRP A 78 4.49 12.40 -8.59
CA TRP A 78 4.35 13.87 -8.61
C TRP A 78 4.15 14.46 -10.00
N TYR A 79 4.83 13.89 -11.00
CA TYR A 79 4.75 14.32 -12.40
C TYR A 79 3.34 14.19 -12.98
N GLU A 80 2.53 13.23 -12.50
CA GLU A 80 1.14 13.11 -12.91
C GLU A 80 0.34 14.38 -12.53
N ALA A 81 0.68 15.04 -11.42
CA ALA A 81 0.07 16.30 -11.03
C ALA A 81 0.68 17.49 -11.77
N THR A 82 2.01 17.64 -11.74
CA THR A 82 2.68 18.83 -12.31
C THR A 82 2.42 18.95 -13.81
N ASP A 83 2.55 17.87 -14.58
CA ASP A 83 2.36 17.90 -16.03
C ASP A 83 0.93 18.25 -16.45
N ARG A 84 -0.07 17.90 -15.62
CA ARG A 84 -1.47 18.26 -15.85
C ARG A 84 -1.76 19.70 -15.47
N LEU A 85 -1.26 20.15 -14.32
CA LEU A 85 -1.48 21.50 -13.81
C LEU A 85 -0.80 22.56 -14.67
N LYS A 86 0.40 22.28 -15.19
CA LYS A 86 1.18 23.15 -16.09
C LYS A 86 0.49 23.44 -17.43
N LYS A 87 -0.56 22.68 -17.78
CA LYS A 87 -1.42 22.93 -18.96
C LYS A 87 -2.54 23.95 -18.69
N LYS A 88 -2.71 24.39 -17.44
CA LYS A 88 -3.71 25.36 -16.98
C LYS A 88 -3.05 26.58 -16.34
N ASN A 89 -3.87 27.58 -16.00
CA ASN A 89 -3.42 28.79 -15.32
C ASN A 89 -3.20 28.57 -13.80
N ILE A 90 -2.34 27.60 -13.44
CA ILE A 90 -1.99 27.28 -12.05
C ILE A 90 -1.27 28.46 -11.38
N GLN A 91 -1.82 28.94 -10.26
CA GLN A 91 -1.29 30.08 -9.52
C GLN A 91 -0.25 29.65 -8.50
N TYR A 92 -0.61 28.68 -7.65
CA TYR A 92 0.27 28.08 -6.66
C TYR A 92 -0.31 26.75 -6.17
N ALA A 93 0.52 25.96 -5.49
CA ALA A 93 0.13 24.72 -4.83
C ALA A 93 0.45 24.77 -3.32
N ILE A 94 -0.35 24.08 -2.52
CA ILE A 94 -0.10 23.93 -1.07
C ILE A 94 -0.01 22.46 -0.65
N CYS A 95 0.84 22.20 0.35
CA CYS A 95 1.00 20.87 0.95
C CYS A 95 1.25 20.90 2.47
N GLY A 96 1.33 19.73 3.10
CA GLY A 96 1.43 19.63 4.56
C GLY A 96 2.28 18.49 5.11
N HIS A 97 2.78 17.54 4.30
CA HIS A 97 3.41 16.31 4.80
C HIS A 97 4.58 16.53 5.79
N GLY A 98 5.41 17.55 5.57
CA GLY A 98 6.55 17.85 6.45
C GLY A 98 6.21 18.69 7.69
N HIS A 99 4.94 19.06 7.90
CA HIS A 99 4.45 19.78 9.09
C HIS A 99 5.21 21.07 9.44
N GLN A 100 5.82 21.74 8.47
CA GLN A 100 6.62 22.94 8.67
C GLN A 100 6.31 24.02 7.61
N ASN A 101 6.53 25.28 7.97
CA ASN A 101 6.44 26.38 7.02
C ASN A 101 7.66 26.35 6.11
N LYS A 102 7.46 26.05 4.83
CA LYS A 102 8.55 25.99 3.85
C LYS A 102 8.08 26.42 2.48
N ALA A 103 8.89 27.26 1.83
CA ALA A 103 8.74 27.63 0.43
C ALA A 103 9.19 26.49 -0.48
N TYR A 104 8.45 26.25 -1.55
CA TYR A 104 8.75 25.26 -2.57
C TYR A 104 8.62 25.87 -3.97
N ASN A 105 9.31 25.25 -4.93
CA ASN A 105 9.04 25.41 -6.35
C ASN A 105 8.89 24.01 -6.96
N PHE A 106 7.69 23.72 -7.47
CA PHE A 106 7.34 22.44 -8.07
C PHE A 106 7.36 22.57 -9.58
N GLU A 107 8.57 22.56 -10.15
CA GLU A 107 8.76 22.61 -11.59
C GLU A 107 8.17 23.88 -12.26
N GLY A 108 8.43 25.04 -11.65
CA GLY A 108 7.90 26.33 -12.07
C GLY A 108 6.58 26.72 -11.38
N ILE A 109 5.90 25.80 -10.69
CA ILE A 109 4.73 26.10 -9.86
C ILE A 109 5.19 26.57 -8.48
N GLU A 110 4.75 27.75 -8.05
CA GLU A 110 5.01 28.23 -6.69
C GLU A 110 4.32 27.32 -5.67
N GLY A 111 5.10 26.75 -4.76
CA GLY A 111 4.63 25.78 -3.77
C GLY A 111 4.76 26.30 -2.34
N THR A 112 3.84 25.93 -1.46
CA THR A 112 3.96 26.25 -0.03
C THR A 112 3.61 25.06 0.83
N MET A 113 4.53 24.63 1.69
CA MET A 113 4.20 23.72 2.77
C MET A 113 3.80 24.52 4.00
N GLY A 114 2.67 24.14 4.61
CA GLY A 114 2.21 24.69 5.87
C GLY A 114 2.64 23.86 7.08
N ARG A 115 2.84 24.53 8.22
CA ARG A 115 2.96 23.87 9.52
C ARG A 115 1.72 23.07 9.90
N SER A 116 1.91 22.08 10.76
CA SER A 116 0.82 21.38 11.45
C SER A 116 0.28 22.19 12.64
N ASN A 117 -0.98 21.92 13.02
CA ASN A 117 -1.60 22.37 14.27
C ASN A 117 -0.96 21.73 15.52
N LEU A 118 -0.14 20.69 15.34
CA LEU A 118 0.64 20.11 16.42
C LEU A 118 1.61 21.14 17.02
N ARG A 119 1.75 21.09 18.34
CA ARG A 119 2.68 21.94 19.09
C ARG A 119 4.15 21.60 18.86
N ALA A 120 4.45 20.37 18.42
CA ALA A 120 5.82 19.83 18.42
C ALA A 120 6.49 20.06 19.80
N LYS A 121 7.53 20.90 19.87
CA LYS A 121 8.23 21.29 21.12
C LYS A 121 7.77 22.63 21.69
N ASP A 122 6.83 23.31 21.05
CA ASP A 122 6.31 24.63 21.43
C ASP A 122 5.25 24.52 22.55
N SER A 123 4.99 25.62 23.26
CA SER A 123 4.01 25.67 24.35
C SER A 123 2.58 25.56 23.84
N ILE A 124 2.30 26.12 22.66
CA ILE A 124 1.01 26.04 21.96
C ILE A 124 1.18 25.69 20.49
N GLY A 125 0.16 25.04 19.92
CA GLY A 125 0.09 24.76 18.49
C GLY A 125 -0.05 26.02 17.64
N GLY A 126 -0.14 25.86 16.33
CA GLY A 126 -0.39 26.97 15.43
C GLY A 126 -0.74 26.51 14.03
N TYR A 127 -1.29 27.40 13.23
CA TYR A 127 -1.72 27.11 11.86
C TYR A 127 -1.37 28.28 10.96
N ASN A 128 -1.46 28.09 9.64
CA ASN A 128 -1.32 29.19 8.71
C ASN A 128 -2.68 29.83 8.44
N ILE A 129 -2.70 31.15 8.40
CA ILE A 129 -3.71 31.94 7.71
C ILE A 129 -3.17 32.25 6.31
N VAL A 130 -3.96 31.90 5.30
CA VAL A 130 -3.66 32.18 3.89
C VAL A 130 -4.58 33.29 3.41
N THR A 131 -4.03 34.48 3.22
CA THR A 131 -4.78 35.66 2.76
C THR A 131 -4.49 35.89 1.28
N MET A 132 -5.53 35.84 0.46
CA MET A 132 -5.41 36.03 -0.98
C MET A 132 -6.11 37.33 -1.41
N ASN A 133 -5.32 38.24 -1.98
CA ASN A 133 -5.79 39.46 -2.63
C ASN A 133 -5.78 39.26 -4.16
N LYS A 134 -6.13 40.31 -4.93
CA LYS A 134 -6.24 40.23 -6.40
C LYS A 134 -4.95 39.78 -7.11
N ASP A 135 -3.79 40.19 -6.59
CA ASP A 135 -2.49 40.03 -7.25
C ASP A 135 -1.48 39.22 -6.41
N THR A 136 -1.85 38.83 -5.19
CA THR A 136 -0.91 38.28 -4.22
C THR A 136 -1.60 37.36 -3.23
N VAL A 137 -0.95 36.25 -2.89
CA VAL A 137 -1.28 35.44 -1.71
C VAL A 137 -0.17 35.56 -0.64
N TYR A 138 -0.60 35.65 0.62
CA TYR A 138 0.24 35.77 1.81
C TYR A 138 0.00 34.59 2.75
N PHE A 139 1.07 34.08 3.34
CA PHE A 139 1.03 33.02 4.34
C PHE A 139 1.59 33.56 5.64
N ALA A 140 0.78 33.51 6.70
CA ALA A 140 1.11 34.01 8.02
C ALA A 140 0.81 32.94 9.08
N THR A 141 1.63 32.86 10.12
CA THR A 141 1.38 31.93 11.22
C THR A 141 0.49 32.56 12.27
N LYS A 142 -0.52 31.82 12.71
CA LYS A 142 -1.37 32.15 13.84
C LYS A 142 -1.23 31.05 14.88
N LYS A 143 -0.83 31.43 16.10
CA LYS A 143 -0.98 30.56 17.27
C LYS A 143 -2.33 30.87 17.94
N PRO A 144 -3.00 29.89 18.57
CA PRO A 144 -4.17 30.17 19.41
C PRO A 144 -3.84 31.28 20.41
N THR A 145 -4.80 32.16 20.70
CA THR A 145 -4.68 33.28 21.66
C THR A 145 -3.63 34.37 21.37
N GLU A 146 -2.71 34.18 20.42
CA GLU A 146 -1.72 35.19 20.02
C GLU A 146 -2.20 36.01 18.82
N THR A 147 -1.60 37.18 18.56
CA THR A 147 -1.88 37.95 17.33
C THR A 147 -1.38 37.22 16.08
N LEU A 148 -1.94 37.56 14.91
CA LEU A 148 -1.44 37.02 13.65
C LEU A 148 0.01 37.53 13.44
N LEU A 149 0.95 36.62 13.21
CA LEU A 149 2.33 36.99 12.92
C LEU A 149 2.45 37.59 11.52
N PRO A 150 3.48 38.42 11.24
CA PRO A 150 3.73 38.90 9.90
C PRO A 150 3.80 37.77 8.86
N PRO A 151 3.35 38.00 7.61
CA PRO A 151 3.46 37.00 6.56
C PRO A 151 4.91 36.58 6.35
N TRP A 152 5.15 35.26 6.41
CA TRP A 152 6.46 34.66 6.20
C TRP A 152 6.69 34.29 4.73
N ARG A 153 5.62 34.21 3.92
CA ARG A 153 5.70 33.97 2.47
C ARG A 153 4.67 34.80 1.73
N LYS A 154 5.08 35.27 0.55
CA LYS A 154 4.29 36.03 -0.41
C LYS A 154 4.48 35.40 -1.78
N ILE A 155 3.40 35.17 -2.53
CA ILE A 155 3.44 34.72 -3.93
C ILE A 155 2.60 35.69 -4.76
N ALA A 156 3.17 36.17 -5.86
CA ALA A 156 2.41 36.97 -6.83
C ALA A 156 1.49 36.06 -7.66
N LEU A 157 0.21 36.41 -7.73
CA LEU A 157 -0.79 35.77 -8.60
C LEU A 157 -0.67 36.37 -10.00
N LYS A 158 -0.39 35.51 -10.97
CA LYS A 158 -0.13 35.92 -12.36
C LYS A 158 -0.50 34.78 -13.30
N THR A 159 -0.68 35.11 -14.57
CA THR A 159 -0.84 34.08 -15.61
C THR A 159 0.36 33.15 -15.59
N PHE A 160 0.10 31.85 -15.45
CA PHE A 160 1.15 30.84 -15.45
C PHE A 160 1.86 30.79 -16.80
N VAL A 161 3.19 30.73 -16.76
CA VAL A 161 4.05 30.58 -17.93
C VAL A 161 5.00 29.43 -17.65
N ASN A 162 4.97 28.41 -18.51
CA ASN A 162 5.93 27.31 -18.44
C ASN A 162 7.33 27.84 -18.66
N ASP A 163 8.28 27.38 -17.86
CA ASP A 163 9.69 27.59 -18.17
C ASP A 163 10.15 26.65 -19.29
N SER A 164 11.33 26.94 -19.84
CA SER A 164 11.96 26.12 -20.88
C SER A 164 12.81 24.98 -20.27
N LYS A 165 12.66 24.68 -18.98
CA LYS A 165 13.48 23.68 -18.31
C LYS A 165 12.93 22.29 -18.57
N THR A 166 13.82 21.33 -18.72
CA THR A 166 13.48 19.91 -18.68
C THR A 166 13.60 19.43 -17.24
N TYR A 167 12.61 18.66 -16.80
CA TYR A 167 12.57 18.10 -15.45
C TYR A 167 12.79 16.59 -15.51
N GLU A 168 13.43 16.06 -14.48
CA GLU A 168 13.66 14.62 -14.34
C GLU A 168 12.32 13.86 -14.24
N ARG A 169 12.28 12.69 -14.87
CA ARG A 169 11.13 11.79 -14.86
C ARG A 169 11.65 10.36 -14.61
N PRO A 170 10.81 9.44 -14.10
CA PRO A 170 11.21 8.05 -13.93
C PRO A 170 11.75 7.46 -15.25
N ASP A 171 12.93 6.83 -15.17
CA ASP A 171 13.56 6.18 -16.30
C ASP A 171 13.17 4.70 -16.37
N PHE A 172 12.62 4.30 -17.51
CA PHE A 172 12.22 2.92 -17.80
C PHE A 172 13.11 2.26 -18.86
N ALA A 173 14.24 2.86 -19.22
CA ALA A 173 15.16 2.37 -20.25
C ALA A 173 15.72 0.98 -19.93
N ILE A 174 15.77 0.57 -18.65
CA ILE A 174 16.16 -0.80 -18.26
C ILE A 174 15.28 -1.87 -18.92
N ASN A 175 14.01 -1.57 -19.20
CA ASN A 175 13.10 -2.48 -19.90
C ASN A 175 13.53 -2.74 -21.35
N GLN A 176 14.38 -1.88 -21.93
CA GLN A 176 14.93 -2.05 -23.27
C GLN A 176 16.22 -2.89 -23.26
N LYS A 177 16.90 -3.01 -22.12
CA LYS A 177 18.15 -3.78 -21.97
C LYS A 177 17.92 -5.29 -22.11
N TYR A 178 16.73 -5.77 -21.74
CA TYR A 178 16.37 -7.19 -21.74
C TYR A 178 15.38 -7.51 -22.87
N SER A 179 15.85 -7.48 -24.12
CA SER A 179 15.02 -7.64 -25.33
C SER A 179 14.25 -8.97 -25.43
N ASN A 180 14.65 -9.97 -24.64
CA ASN A 180 13.97 -11.25 -24.46
C ASN A 180 12.73 -11.17 -23.56
N VAL A 181 12.52 -10.07 -22.84
CA VAL A 181 11.32 -9.79 -22.05
C VAL A 181 10.49 -8.77 -22.82
N LYS A 182 9.29 -9.16 -23.24
CA LYS A 182 8.36 -8.28 -23.98
C LYS A 182 7.00 -8.30 -23.33
N ALA A 183 6.41 -7.12 -23.16
CA ALA A 183 5.02 -7.00 -22.77
C ALA A 183 4.13 -7.61 -23.86
N VAL A 184 3.30 -8.59 -23.50
CA VAL A 184 2.32 -9.19 -24.43
C VAL A 184 1.09 -8.29 -24.53
N TRP A 185 0.65 -7.77 -23.40
CA TRP A 185 -0.40 -6.77 -23.29
C TRP A 185 -0.17 -5.93 -22.03
N THR A 186 -0.73 -4.73 -22.02
CA THR A 186 -0.81 -3.86 -20.85
C THR A 186 -2.26 -3.56 -20.56
N TYR A 187 -2.57 -3.31 -19.30
CA TYR A 187 -3.92 -2.99 -18.86
C TYR A 187 -3.88 -1.86 -17.83
N HIS A 188 -4.76 -0.88 -18.02
CA HIS A 188 -4.88 0.26 -17.12
C HIS A 188 -6.20 0.15 -16.36
N SER A 189 -6.14 -0.24 -15.08
CA SER A 189 -7.31 -0.14 -14.21
C SER A 189 -7.63 1.34 -13.92
N ASN A 190 -8.89 1.60 -13.59
CA ASN A 190 -9.37 2.96 -13.26
C ASN A 190 -9.00 3.38 -11.82
N ALA A 191 -8.32 2.53 -11.06
CA ALA A 191 -7.91 2.77 -9.69
C ALA A 191 -6.66 1.96 -9.33
N ASN A 192 -6.09 2.18 -8.15
CA ASN A 192 -4.86 1.52 -7.71
C ASN A 192 -5.08 0.01 -7.54
N VAL A 193 -4.15 -0.78 -8.07
CA VAL A 193 -4.07 -2.23 -7.87
C VAL A 193 -2.89 -2.48 -6.95
N VAL A 194 -3.17 -2.91 -5.71
CA VAL A 194 -2.16 -3.07 -4.63
C VAL A 194 -2.10 -4.50 -4.09
N ASN A 195 -2.80 -5.42 -4.75
CA ASN A 195 -2.87 -6.83 -4.39
C ASN A 195 -2.13 -7.67 -5.43
N THR A 196 -1.78 -8.91 -5.07
CA THR A 196 -1.21 -9.87 -6.01
C THR A 196 -2.33 -10.46 -6.87
N PRO A 197 -2.25 -10.36 -8.21
CA PRO A 197 -3.24 -10.98 -9.09
C PRO A 197 -3.25 -12.50 -8.96
N ALA A 198 -4.44 -13.09 -8.97
CA ALA A 198 -4.61 -14.53 -9.18
C ALA A 198 -4.71 -14.84 -10.67
N TYR A 199 -4.31 -16.04 -11.08
CA TYR A 199 -4.50 -16.47 -12.47
C TYR A 199 -4.98 -17.91 -12.57
N SER A 200 -5.75 -18.19 -13.61
CA SER A 200 -6.10 -19.52 -14.10
C SER A 200 -5.49 -19.73 -15.49
N ASN A 201 -5.89 -20.81 -16.19
CA ASN A 201 -5.47 -21.02 -17.57
C ASN A 201 -5.88 -19.86 -18.50
N ASP A 202 -7.06 -19.27 -18.25
CA ASP A 202 -7.71 -18.33 -19.16
C ASP A 202 -7.84 -16.91 -18.60
N LEU A 203 -7.78 -16.73 -17.28
CA LEU A 203 -8.08 -15.46 -16.63
C LEU A 203 -6.92 -14.98 -15.73
N VAL A 204 -6.75 -13.66 -15.66
CA VAL A 204 -5.99 -12.96 -14.61
C VAL A 204 -7.00 -12.11 -13.84
N ILE A 205 -7.05 -12.24 -12.52
CA ILE A 205 -8.03 -11.59 -11.66
C ILE A 205 -7.34 -10.78 -10.56
N PHE A 206 -7.77 -9.53 -10.38
CA PHE A 206 -7.26 -8.64 -9.34
C PHE A 206 -8.35 -7.64 -8.91
N GLY A 207 -8.23 -7.16 -7.67
CA GLY A 207 -9.07 -6.09 -7.13
C GLY A 207 -8.40 -4.72 -7.22
N ASN A 208 -9.16 -3.64 -7.01
CA ASN A 208 -8.59 -2.29 -6.92
C ASN A 208 -9.13 -1.48 -5.73
N SER A 209 -8.54 -0.30 -5.51
CA SER A 209 -8.82 0.57 -4.36
C SER A 209 -10.24 1.13 -4.34
N ILE A 210 -10.97 1.13 -5.46
CA ILE A 210 -12.38 1.54 -5.50
C ILE A 210 -13.34 0.36 -5.30
N GLY A 211 -12.85 -0.87 -5.08
CA GLY A 211 -13.71 -2.04 -4.87
C GLY A 211 -14.20 -2.71 -6.15
N LEU A 212 -13.52 -2.51 -7.28
CA LEU A 212 -13.79 -3.27 -8.50
C LEU A 212 -12.85 -4.48 -8.53
N ILE A 213 -13.40 -5.68 -8.63
CA ILE A 213 -12.63 -6.87 -9.02
C ILE A 213 -12.83 -7.13 -10.50
N GLU A 214 -11.73 -7.34 -11.21
CA GLU A 214 -11.70 -7.44 -12.67
C GLU A 214 -11.06 -8.78 -13.06
N ALA A 215 -11.68 -9.49 -14.00
CA ALA A 215 -11.06 -10.61 -14.67
C ALA A 215 -10.74 -10.26 -16.10
N LEU A 216 -9.48 -10.42 -16.47
CA LEU A 216 -8.97 -10.19 -17.81
C LEU A 216 -8.65 -11.53 -18.46
N ASN A 217 -8.89 -11.62 -19.76
CA ASN A 217 -8.39 -12.73 -20.56
C ASN A 217 -6.86 -12.74 -20.51
N ARG A 218 -6.27 -13.85 -20.04
CA ARG A 218 -4.83 -13.97 -19.79
C ARG A 218 -3.97 -13.76 -21.03
N LYS A 219 -4.47 -14.08 -22.22
CA LYS A 219 -3.71 -13.95 -23.47
C LYS A 219 -3.81 -12.55 -24.08
N THR A 220 -4.92 -11.85 -23.88
CA THR A 220 -5.22 -10.60 -24.62
C THR A 220 -5.33 -9.36 -23.72
N GLY A 221 -5.41 -9.53 -22.41
CA GLY A 221 -5.66 -8.42 -21.47
C GLY A 221 -7.08 -7.84 -21.53
N LYS A 222 -7.95 -8.35 -22.41
CA LYS A 222 -9.33 -7.87 -22.54
C LYS A 222 -10.14 -8.26 -21.30
N ARG A 223 -10.84 -7.29 -20.72
CA ARG A 223 -11.77 -7.51 -19.59
C ARG A 223 -12.89 -8.48 -20.00
N VAL A 224 -13.05 -9.56 -19.24
CA VAL A 224 -14.06 -10.60 -19.44
C VAL A 224 -15.28 -10.33 -18.56
N TRP A 225 -15.04 -10.08 -17.27
CA TRP A 225 -16.10 -9.73 -16.32
C TRP A 225 -15.55 -8.82 -15.22
N THR A 226 -16.46 -8.15 -14.52
CA THR A 226 -16.17 -7.37 -13.31
C THR A 226 -17.24 -7.58 -12.25
N TYR A 227 -16.90 -7.30 -11.00
CA TYR A 227 -17.83 -7.24 -9.88
C TYR A 227 -17.47 -6.07 -8.96
N LYS A 228 -18.47 -5.37 -8.43
CA LYS A 228 -18.29 -4.16 -7.62
C LYS A 228 -18.69 -4.44 -6.16
N THR A 229 -17.74 -4.33 -5.24
CA THR A 229 -17.95 -4.30 -3.79
C THR A 229 -18.21 -2.87 -3.32
N GLN A 230 -18.56 -2.71 -2.04
CA GLN A 230 -18.81 -1.39 -1.43
C GLN A 230 -17.57 -0.79 -0.75
N GLY A 231 -16.41 -1.44 -0.92
CA GLY A 231 -15.16 -1.03 -0.28
C GLY A 231 -13.95 -1.56 -1.03
N ALA A 232 -12.78 -0.96 -0.78
CA ALA A 232 -11.53 -1.30 -1.44
C ALA A 232 -11.19 -2.80 -1.37
N ILE A 233 -10.51 -3.33 -2.39
CA ILE A 233 -10.04 -4.72 -2.41
C ILE A 233 -8.51 -4.70 -2.36
N TYR A 234 -7.97 -4.81 -1.15
CA TYR A 234 -6.53 -4.95 -0.89
C TYR A 234 -6.10 -6.41 -0.65
N SER A 235 -7.07 -7.27 -0.36
CA SER A 235 -6.88 -8.71 -0.28
C SER A 235 -6.45 -9.24 -1.65
N SER A 236 -5.42 -10.09 -1.68
CA SER A 236 -5.04 -10.82 -2.90
C SER A 236 -6.04 -11.94 -3.14
N PRO A 237 -6.73 -11.99 -4.29
CA PRO A 237 -7.69 -13.05 -4.55
C PRO A 237 -7.00 -14.42 -4.61
N ILE A 238 -7.74 -15.48 -4.27
CA ILE A 238 -7.33 -16.86 -4.47
C ILE A 238 -8.36 -17.60 -5.32
N ILE A 239 -7.90 -18.49 -6.20
CA ILE A 239 -8.76 -19.31 -7.05
C ILE A 239 -8.78 -20.75 -6.52
N ASN A 240 -9.97 -21.29 -6.27
CA ASN A 240 -10.14 -22.69 -5.90
C ASN A 240 -11.51 -23.20 -6.33
N SER A 241 -11.58 -24.43 -6.85
CA SER A 241 -12.84 -25.11 -7.17
C SER A 241 -13.82 -24.27 -8.01
N GLY A 242 -13.30 -23.51 -8.99
CA GLY A 242 -14.12 -22.64 -9.84
C GLY A 242 -14.62 -21.35 -9.18
N LEU A 243 -14.07 -20.99 -8.01
CA LEU A 243 -14.38 -19.78 -7.26
C LEU A 243 -13.17 -18.83 -7.20
N VAL A 244 -13.45 -17.54 -7.16
CA VAL A 244 -12.51 -16.46 -6.80
C VAL A 244 -12.89 -15.96 -5.43
N ILE A 245 -11.99 -16.10 -4.45
CA ILE A 245 -12.25 -15.77 -3.04
C ILE A 245 -11.33 -14.64 -2.58
N PHE A 246 -11.89 -13.64 -1.90
CA PHE A 246 -11.14 -12.45 -1.46
C PHE A 246 -11.85 -11.69 -0.33
N GLY A 247 -11.10 -10.90 0.43
CA GLY A 247 -11.62 -9.94 1.42
C GLY A 247 -11.82 -8.53 0.83
N SER A 248 -12.77 -7.79 1.38
CA SER A 248 -12.99 -6.38 1.04
C SER A 248 -13.05 -5.47 2.27
N GLY A 249 -12.71 -4.20 2.05
CA GLY A 249 -12.86 -3.10 3.00
C GLY A 249 -14.30 -2.87 3.45
N ASP A 250 -15.31 -3.42 2.75
CA ASP A 250 -16.73 -3.36 3.11
C ASP A 250 -17.17 -4.40 4.17
N ASN A 251 -16.20 -5.01 4.86
CA ASN A 251 -16.39 -6.00 5.92
C ASN A 251 -16.83 -7.40 5.44
N ASN A 252 -16.69 -7.74 4.16
CA ASN A 252 -17.08 -9.07 3.67
C ASN A 252 -15.89 -9.87 3.13
N VAL A 253 -16.00 -11.19 3.28
CA VAL A 253 -15.30 -12.17 2.43
C VAL A 253 -16.26 -12.55 1.30
N TYR A 254 -15.79 -12.51 0.07
CA TYR A 254 -16.58 -12.83 -1.12
C TYR A 254 -16.09 -14.13 -1.75
N ALA A 255 -17.00 -14.88 -2.36
CA ALA A 255 -16.70 -15.85 -3.39
C ALA A 255 -17.53 -15.58 -4.65
N LEU A 256 -16.84 -15.45 -5.77
CA LEU A 256 -17.45 -15.27 -7.09
C LEU A 256 -17.19 -16.50 -7.94
N ASN A 257 -18.12 -16.83 -8.83
CA ASN A 257 -17.90 -17.82 -9.87
C ASN A 257 -16.76 -17.34 -10.79
N LEU A 258 -15.73 -18.16 -10.98
CA LEU A 258 -14.54 -17.82 -11.76
C LEU A 258 -14.86 -17.47 -13.22
N ALA A 259 -15.79 -18.19 -13.84
CA ALA A 259 -16.12 -18.01 -15.25
C ALA A 259 -16.98 -16.76 -15.49
N THR A 260 -17.91 -16.46 -14.58
CA THR A 260 -18.93 -15.43 -14.82
C THR A 260 -18.80 -14.19 -13.94
N GLY A 261 -17.97 -14.21 -12.90
CA GLY A 261 -17.88 -13.14 -11.90
C GLY A 261 -19.13 -12.98 -11.01
N LYS A 262 -20.09 -13.91 -11.09
CA LYS A 262 -21.35 -13.83 -10.32
C LYS A 262 -21.08 -14.21 -8.87
N LEU A 263 -21.69 -13.49 -7.93
CA LEU A 263 -21.65 -13.81 -6.52
C LEU A 263 -22.19 -15.22 -6.26
N VAL A 264 -21.42 -16.04 -5.55
CA VAL A 264 -21.83 -17.36 -5.07
C VAL A 264 -22.20 -17.29 -3.60
N TRP A 265 -21.30 -16.74 -2.78
CA TRP A 265 -21.56 -16.46 -1.37
C TRP A 265 -20.76 -15.26 -0.89
N LYS A 266 -21.20 -14.68 0.24
CA LYS A 266 -20.40 -13.72 1.02
C LYS A 266 -20.59 -13.98 2.50
N THR A 267 -19.54 -13.77 3.28
CA THR A 267 -19.54 -13.92 4.74
C THR A 267 -19.16 -12.59 5.37
N ILE A 268 -20.00 -12.10 6.28
CA ILE A 268 -19.78 -10.81 6.95
C ILE A 268 -18.79 -10.94 8.11
N ALA A 269 -17.94 -9.94 8.26
CA ALA A 269 -17.09 -9.68 9.41
C ALA A 269 -17.54 -8.38 10.10
N ASN A 270 -17.05 -8.13 11.31
CA ASN A 270 -17.48 -6.93 12.06
C ASN A 270 -16.72 -5.66 11.61
N LYS A 271 -15.61 -5.82 10.88
CA LYS A 271 -14.77 -4.76 10.32
C LYS A 271 -14.15 -5.24 9.00
N SER A 272 -13.42 -4.34 8.35
CA SER A 272 -12.79 -4.57 7.03
C SER A 272 -11.98 -5.86 6.98
N VAL A 273 -12.07 -6.57 5.85
CA VAL A 273 -11.27 -7.77 5.58
C VAL A 273 -10.16 -7.41 4.60
N LEU A 274 -8.98 -7.10 5.13
CA LEU A 274 -7.83 -6.68 4.33
C LEU A 274 -6.81 -7.80 4.12
N GLY A 275 -6.85 -8.85 4.96
CA GLY A 275 -5.98 -10.02 4.84
C GLY A 275 -6.20 -10.79 3.54
N SER A 276 -5.17 -11.51 3.10
CA SER A 276 -5.25 -12.36 1.91
C SER A 276 -5.59 -13.80 2.31
N PRO A 277 -6.59 -14.46 1.68
CA PRO A 277 -6.95 -15.84 1.98
C PRO A 277 -5.89 -16.84 1.54
N ILE A 278 -5.79 -17.96 2.26
CA ILE A 278 -5.15 -19.20 1.80
C ILE A 278 -6.12 -20.36 1.92
N ILE A 279 -5.90 -21.43 1.15
CA ILE A 279 -6.79 -22.58 1.10
C ILE A 279 -6.03 -23.88 1.30
N GLN A 280 -6.56 -24.75 2.15
CA GLN A 280 -6.21 -26.17 2.22
C GLN A 280 -7.48 -26.98 2.53
N ASP A 281 -7.59 -28.17 1.94
CA ASP A 281 -8.66 -29.15 2.22
C ASP A 281 -10.07 -28.54 2.22
N GLN A 282 -10.40 -27.79 1.16
CA GLN A 282 -11.69 -27.11 0.98
C GLN A 282 -12.06 -26.14 2.12
N THR A 283 -11.04 -25.57 2.77
CA THR A 283 -11.16 -24.58 3.84
C THR A 283 -10.40 -23.31 3.48
N VAL A 284 -11.05 -22.16 3.57
CA VAL A 284 -10.46 -20.83 3.43
C VAL A 284 -10.02 -20.35 4.80
N PHE A 285 -8.79 -19.89 4.92
CA PHE A 285 -8.25 -19.28 6.13
C PHE A 285 -7.96 -17.81 5.87
N ILE A 286 -8.57 -16.91 6.65
CA ILE A 286 -8.46 -15.47 6.43
C ILE A 286 -8.60 -14.68 7.73
N GLY A 287 -7.77 -13.65 7.87
CA GLY A 287 -7.82 -12.69 8.98
C GLY A 287 -8.51 -11.38 8.61
N ALA A 288 -9.07 -10.72 9.61
CA ALA A 288 -9.79 -9.45 9.43
C ALA A 288 -9.37 -8.37 10.46
N SER A 289 -9.80 -7.14 10.21
CA SER A 289 -9.54 -5.99 11.10
C SER A 289 -10.41 -5.99 12.36
N ASP A 290 -11.31 -6.96 12.53
CA ASP A 290 -12.11 -7.18 13.75
C ASP A 290 -11.39 -8.04 14.79
N ASN A 291 -10.07 -8.25 14.62
CA ASN A 291 -9.23 -9.09 15.47
C ASN A 291 -9.66 -10.57 15.47
N THR A 292 -10.27 -11.03 14.37
CA THR A 292 -10.63 -12.45 14.19
C THR A 292 -9.84 -13.09 13.07
N PHE A 293 -9.48 -14.36 13.27
CA PHE A 293 -8.99 -15.25 12.23
C PHE A 293 -10.02 -16.37 12.01
N LYS A 294 -10.47 -16.57 10.77
CA LYS A 294 -11.61 -17.42 10.44
C LYS A 294 -11.20 -18.55 9.50
N ALA A 295 -11.80 -19.72 9.71
CA ALA A 295 -11.83 -20.82 8.75
C ALA A 295 -13.23 -20.97 8.18
N LEU A 296 -13.36 -20.89 6.86
CA LEU A 296 -14.65 -20.95 6.15
C LEU A 296 -14.65 -22.12 5.17
N ALA A 297 -15.81 -22.76 4.97
CA ALA A 297 -15.96 -23.74 3.90
C ALA A 297 -15.88 -23.06 2.52
N VAL A 298 -15.03 -23.58 1.62
CA VAL A 298 -14.81 -22.98 0.28
C VAL A 298 -16.11 -22.82 -0.52
N LYS A 299 -17.02 -23.81 -0.47
CA LYS A 299 -18.22 -23.83 -1.31
C LYS A 299 -19.38 -22.98 -0.77
N THR A 300 -19.47 -22.79 0.54
CA THR A 300 -20.65 -22.18 1.19
C THR A 300 -20.34 -20.88 1.94
N GLY A 301 -19.06 -20.64 2.29
CA GLY A 301 -18.67 -19.55 3.17
C GLY A 301 -19.04 -19.77 4.65
N GLU A 302 -19.57 -20.94 4.99
CA GLU A 302 -19.96 -21.29 6.36
C GLU A 302 -18.74 -21.35 7.28
N LEU A 303 -18.89 -20.79 8.47
CA LEU A 303 -17.86 -20.78 9.50
C LEU A 303 -17.61 -22.20 10.02
N LYS A 304 -16.37 -22.68 9.88
CA LYS A 304 -15.91 -23.94 10.50
C LYS A 304 -15.40 -23.69 11.91
N TRP A 305 -14.54 -22.68 12.07
CA TRP A 305 -14.05 -22.20 13.36
C TRP A 305 -13.57 -20.75 13.24
N GLN A 306 -13.48 -20.06 14.37
CA GLN A 306 -12.83 -18.76 14.47
C GLN A 306 -11.97 -18.66 15.73
N PHE A 307 -10.89 -17.91 15.64
CA PHE A 307 -10.06 -17.51 16.76
C PHE A 307 -10.23 -16.00 16.99
N THR A 308 -10.60 -15.62 18.21
CA THR A 308 -11.04 -14.25 18.57
C THR A 308 -10.10 -13.54 19.54
N GLU A 309 -9.02 -14.19 19.98
CA GLU A 309 -8.06 -13.65 20.95
C GLU A 309 -6.83 -13.02 20.25
N VAL A 310 -7.00 -12.54 19.02
CA VAL A 310 -5.93 -11.84 18.31
C VAL A 310 -5.79 -10.44 18.88
N GLU A 311 -4.56 -10.03 19.17
CA GLU A 311 -4.26 -8.66 19.54
C GLU A 311 -4.04 -7.87 18.25
N GLY A 312 -4.90 -6.90 17.98
CA GLY A 312 -4.82 -6.03 16.80
C GLY A 312 -5.22 -6.68 15.47
N THR A 313 -5.24 -5.85 14.43
CA THR A 313 -5.77 -6.22 13.11
C THR A 313 -4.88 -7.20 12.36
N ILE A 314 -5.49 -8.05 11.53
CA ILE A 314 -4.78 -8.99 10.64
C ILE A 314 -4.93 -8.50 9.20
N VAL A 315 -3.80 -8.28 8.53
CA VAL A 315 -3.75 -7.73 7.18
C VAL A 315 -2.81 -8.48 6.24
N GLY A 316 -1.93 -9.33 6.77
CA GLY A 316 -0.98 -10.13 5.98
C GLY A 316 -1.58 -11.41 5.38
N LYS A 317 -0.74 -12.13 4.63
CA LYS A 317 -1.04 -13.46 4.11
C LYS A 317 -0.56 -14.52 5.12
N PRO A 318 -1.41 -15.45 5.57
CA PRO A 318 -1.00 -16.54 6.44
C PRO A 318 -0.11 -17.57 5.71
N LEU A 319 0.66 -18.34 6.48
CA LEU A 319 1.40 -19.52 6.04
C LEU A 319 0.74 -20.79 6.61
N ILE A 320 0.56 -21.80 5.77
CA ILE A 320 0.27 -23.16 6.21
C ILE A 320 1.59 -23.92 6.34
N TYR A 321 1.84 -24.53 7.49
CA TYR A 321 3.01 -25.38 7.66
C TYR A 321 2.80 -26.40 8.79
N GLN A 322 3.03 -27.69 8.49
CA GLN A 322 2.97 -28.79 9.47
C GLN A 322 1.70 -28.80 10.35
N GLY A 323 0.52 -28.68 9.72
CA GLY A 323 -0.77 -28.67 10.42
C GLY A 323 -1.06 -27.38 11.19
N LYS A 324 -0.28 -26.32 10.97
CA LYS A 324 -0.44 -25.01 11.61
C LYS A 324 -0.78 -23.93 10.58
N ILE A 325 -1.55 -22.94 11.03
CA ILE A 325 -1.76 -21.68 10.34
C ILE A 325 -0.97 -20.60 11.09
N ILE A 326 -0.02 -19.98 10.41
CA ILE A 326 0.88 -18.97 10.98
C ILE A 326 0.56 -17.61 10.37
N PHE A 327 0.35 -16.58 11.19
CA PHE A 327 0.03 -15.24 10.70
C PHE A 327 0.45 -14.15 11.66
N GLY A 328 0.73 -12.97 11.11
CA GLY A 328 1.05 -11.77 11.86
C GLY A 328 -0.17 -10.92 12.18
N SER A 329 -0.06 -10.14 13.25
CA SER A 329 -1.05 -9.16 13.68
C SER A 329 -0.40 -7.81 14.00
N TRP A 330 -1.22 -6.76 14.02
CA TRP A 330 -0.82 -5.45 14.48
C TRP A 330 -0.72 -5.31 16.00
N GLY A 331 -1.03 -6.34 16.79
CA GLY A 331 -0.77 -6.38 18.23
C GLY A 331 0.64 -6.82 18.58
N ARG A 332 1.58 -6.76 17.62
CA ARG A 332 3.00 -7.14 17.77
C ARG A 332 3.25 -8.65 17.84
N HIS A 333 2.26 -9.47 17.50
CA HIS A 333 2.35 -10.92 17.61
C HIS A 333 2.31 -11.64 16.26
N LEU A 334 3.13 -12.69 16.15
CA LEU A 334 2.95 -13.78 15.19
C LEU A 334 2.26 -14.94 15.94
N TYR A 335 1.18 -15.46 15.39
CA TYR A 335 0.39 -16.54 15.95
C TYR A 335 0.62 -17.82 15.16
N ALA A 336 0.56 -18.97 15.84
CA ALA A 336 0.32 -20.26 15.19
C ALA A 336 -0.90 -20.94 15.80
N LEU A 337 -1.85 -21.27 14.95
CA LEU A 337 -3.07 -22.00 15.32
C LEU A 337 -3.05 -23.41 14.72
N ALA A 338 -3.63 -24.37 15.40
CA ALA A 338 -3.92 -25.68 14.82
C ALA A 338 -4.93 -25.52 13.67
N ILE A 339 -4.57 -26.02 12.48
CA ILE A 339 -5.35 -25.77 11.26
C ILE A 339 -6.79 -26.28 11.32
N ASN A 340 -7.01 -27.39 12.03
CA ASN A 340 -8.31 -28.07 12.09
C ASN A 340 -9.26 -27.47 13.13
N THR A 341 -8.75 -26.89 14.21
CA THR A 341 -9.55 -26.46 15.36
C THR A 341 -9.49 -24.96 15.62
N GLY A 342 -8.48 -24.26 15.10
CA GLY A 342 -8.21 -22.87 15.43
C GLY A 342 -7.58 -22.67 16.83
N ALA A 343 -7.24 -23.76 17.54
CA ALA A 343 -6.64 -23.68 18.86
C ALA A 343 -5.25 -23.03 18.79
N LEU A 344 -4.97 -22.09 19.70
CA LEU A 344 -3.65 -21.47 19.82
C LEU A 344 -2.60 -22.51 20.22
N LEU A 345 -1.56 -22.65 19.42
CA LEU A 345 -0.41 -23.52 19.71
C LEU A 345 0.72 -22.72 20.35
N TRP A 346 1.06 -21.57 19.77
CA TRP A 346 2.03 -20.64 20.32
C TRP A 346 1.80 -19.23 19.78
N LYS A 347 2.35 -18.23 20.49
CA LYS A 347 2.46 -16.84 20.01
C LYS A 347 3.88 -16.34 20.23
N TRP A 348 4.37 -15.54 19.29
CA TRP A 348 5.72 -14.98 19.29
C TRP A 348 5.67 -13.45 19.18
N ASN A 349 6.64 -12.75 19.75
CA ASN A 349 6.92 -11.34 19.47
C ASN A 349 8.44 -11.08 19.50
N ASN A 350 8.86 -9.94 18.97
CA ASN A 350 10.26 -9.54 18.88
C ASN A 350 10.81 -8.86 20.15
N GLY A 351 10.06 -8.84 21.25
CA GLY A 351 10.36 -8.15 22.50
C GLY A 351 10.14 -6.64 22.47
N ASN A 352 9.79 -6.05 21.32
CA ASN A 352 9.67 -4.60 21.19
C ASN A 352 8.26 -4.10 21.58
N GLY A 353 8.20 -3.01 22.34
CA GLY A 353 6.94 -2.34 22.70
C GLY A 353 6.33 -1.50 21.57
N ASN A 354 7.10 -1.15 20.54
CA ASN A 354 6.65 -0.32 19.44
C ASN A 354 5.80 -1.12 18.45
N ARG A 355 4.51 -0.80 18.37
CA ARG A 355 3.55 -1.37 17.40
C ARG A 355 4.02 -1.28 15.95
N MET A 356 4.85 -0.29 15.59
CA MET A 356 5.35 -0.14 14.23
C MET A 356 6.27 -1.27 13.78
N PHE A 357 6.84 -2.04 14.72
CA PHE A 357 7.67 -3.22 14.46
C PHE A 357 6.89 -4.54 14.50
N SER A 358 5.56 -4.48 14.48
CA SER A 358 4.71 -5.68 14.46
C SER A 358 4.91 -6.51 13.18
N PRO A 359 4.86 -7.86 13.26
CA PRO A 359 4.95 -8.73 12.10
C PRO A 359 3.64 -8.78 11.28
N ALA A 360 2.79 -7.75 11.34
CA ALA A 360 1.41 -7.77 10.82
C ALA A 360 1.28 -8.03 9.30
N MET A 361 2.31 -7.68 8.53
CA MET A 361 2.35 -7.79 7.07
C MET A 361 3.44 -8.73 6.56
N VAL A 362 4.10 -9.48 7.44
CA VAL A 362 5.12 -10.43 6.99
C VAL A 362 4.45 -11.55 6.20
N THR A 363 5.14 -12.03 5.16
CA THR A 363 4.83 -13.31 4.49
C THR A 363 5.82 -14.35 5.01
N PRO A 364 5.45 -15.19 5.98
CA PRO A 364 6.37 -16.21 6.49
C PRO A 364 6.70 -17.26 5.43
N VAL A 365 7.93 -17.73 5.41
CA VAL A 365 8.35 -18.95 4.67
C VAL A 365 8.85 -19.99 5.66
N ALA A 366 8.77 -21.28 5.34
CA ALA A 366 9.19 -22.33 6.27
C ALA A 366 9.78 -23.55 5.57
N VAL A 367 10.77 -24.15 6.23
CA VAL A 367 11.44 -25.40 5.85
C VAL A 367 12.15 -25.97 7.09
N ASN A 368 12.39 -27.28 7.16
CA ASN A 368 13.23 -27.92 8.20
C ASN A 368 12.81 -27.57 9.66
N ASN A 369 11.50 -27.60 9.93
CA ASN A 369 10.91 -27.18 11.23
C ASN A 369 11.28 -25.73 11.66
N THR A 370 11.59 -24.86 10.71
CA THR A 370 11.94 -23.46 10.93
C THR A 370 11.04 -22.54 10.11
N ILE A 371 10.55 -21.48 10.73
CA ILE A 371 9.82 -20.39 10.09
C ILE A 371 10.74 -19.19 10.01
N TYR A 372 10.80 -18.56 8.84
CA TYR A 372 11.55 -17.33 8.61
C TYR A 372 10.57 -16.17 8.38
N ILE A 373 10.85 -15.05 9.03
CA ILE A 373 10.13 -13.78 8.83
C ILE A 373 11.13 -12.62 8.80
N ALA A 374 10.78 -11.54 8.11
CA ALA A 374 11.42 -10.24 8.28
C ALA A 374 10.35 -9.20 8.62
N ALA A 375 10.42 -8.59 9.81
CA ALA A 375 9.46 -7.59 10.25
C ALA A 375 10.01 -6.16 10.03
N PRO A 376 9.22 -5.10 10.30
CA PRO A 376 9.67 -3.72 10.09
C PRO A 376 10.86 -3.28 10.96
N ASP A 377 11.24 -4.07 11.97
CA ASP A 377 12.45 -3.87 12.78
C ASP A 377 13.75 -4.18 12.03
N ARG A 378 13.65 -4.62 10.76
CA ARG A 378 14.79 -4.86 9.85
C ARG A 378 15.68 -6.01 10.29
N VAL A 379 15.05 -7.08 10.81
CA VAL A 379 15.74 -8.26 11.32
C VAL A 379 15.15 -9.50 10.66
N LEU A 380 15.99 -10.30 10.01
CA LEU A 380 15.61 -11.64 9.59
C LEU A 380 15.59 -12.54 10.83
N THR A 381 14.45 -13.19 11.07
CA THR A 381 14.22 -13.97 12.28
C THR A 381 13.87 -15.41 11.90
N ALA A 382 14.54 -16.38 12.52
CA ALA A 382 14.21 -17.79 12.46
C ALA A 382 13.52 -18.23 13.75
N ILE A 383 12.42 -18.94 13.62
CA ILE A 383 11.53 -19.36 14.71
C ILE A 383 11.32 -20.87 14.58
N ASP A 384 11.39 -21.60 15.69
CA ASP A 384 11.04 -23.01 15.72
C ASP A 384 9.54 -23.19 15.44
N ALA A 385 9.20 -23.98 14.42
CA ALA A 385 7.81 -24.13 14.00
C ALA A 385 6.95 -24.92 15.00
N THR A 386 7.56 -25.71 15.87
CA THR A 386 6.89 -26.50 16.89
C THR A 386 6.63 -25.69 18.15
N THR A 387 7.65 -25.01 18.67
CA THR A 387 7.59 -24.33 19.98
C THR A 387 7.30 -22.84 19.89
N GLY A 388 7.49 -22.22 18.72
CA GLY A 388 7.43 -20.76 18.58
C GLY A 388 8.62 -20.02 19.20
N GLN A 389 9.66 -20.73 19.66
CA GLN A 389 10.85 -20.10 20.21
C GLN A 389 11.72 -19.52 19.10
N THR A 390 12.30 -18.35 19.36
CA THR A 390 13.32 -17.76 18.50
C THR A 390 14.54 -18.68 18.45
N LEU A 391 14.93 -19.13 17.26
CA LEU A 391 16.18 -19.86 17.04
C LEU A 391 17.34 -18.87 16.89
N TRP A 392 17.16 -17.86 16.04
CA TRP A 392 18.13 -16.78 15.86
C TRP A 392 17.48 -15.55 15.23
N ARG A 393 18.19 -14.43 15.31
CA ARG A 393 17.80 -13.13 14.75
C ARG A 393 19.04 -12.43 14.21
N ASN A 394 19.03 -12.11 12.92
CA ASN A 394 20.17 -11.50 12.22
C ASN A 394 19.75 -10.15 11.60
N ASN A 395 20.48 -9.08 11.92
CA ASN A 395 20.22 -7.73 11.45
C ASN A 395 21.34 -7.17 10.55
N GLU A 396 22.24 -8.04 10.08
CA GLU A 396 23.41 -7.68 9.27
C GLU A 396 23.00 -7.02 7.96
N ALA A 397 22.09 -7.67 7.21
CA ALA A 397 21.58 -7.15 5.95
C ALA A 397 20.43 -6.13 6.09
N ARG A 398 19.87 -5.95 7.29
CA ARG A 398 18.70 -5.08 7.54
C ARG A 398 17.48 -5.40 6.65
N VAL A 399 17.24 -6.68 6.33
CA VAL A 399 16.09 -7.16 5.52
C VAL A 399 14.76 -6.71 6.12
N ARG A 400 13.82 -6.24 5.29
CA ARG A 400 12.54 -5.71 5.77
C ARG A 400 11.35 -6.22 4.95
N GLU A 401 10.46 -6.98 5.59
CA GLU A 401 9.13 -7.40 5.10
C GLU A 401 9.07 -8.18 3.77
N SER A 402 10.19 -8.29 3.06
CA SER A 402 10.31 -8.89 1.73
C SER A 402 11.28 -10.06 1.82
N ILE A 403 10.73 -11.27 1.89
CA ILE A 403 11.52 -12.50 1.89
C ILE A 403 10.96 -13.51 0.89
N GLY A 404 11.77 -14.50 0.57
CA GLY A 404 11.41 -15.63 -0.26
C GLY A 404 12.20 -16.86 0.15
N ILE A 405 11.88 -18.00 -0.46
CA ILE A 405 12.64 -19.24 -0.27
C ILE A 405 13.07 -19.76 -1.64
N SER A 406 14.26 -20.34 -1.72
CA SER A 406 14.74 -20.98 -2.94
C SER A 406 13.91 -22.20 -3.30
N ALA A 407 13.90 -22.55 -4.58
CA ALA A 407 13.12 -23.68 -5.11
C ALA A 407 13.57 -25.02 -4.51
N ASP A 408 14.87 -25.16 -4.24
CA ASP A 408 15.46 -26.31 -3.55
C ASP A 408 15.38 -26.22 -2.01
N SER A 409 14.79 -25.14 -1.49
CA SER A 409 14.63 -24.83 -0.08
C SER A 409 15.93 -24.80 0.74
N THR A 410 17.07 -24.50 0.10
CA THR A 410 18.38 -24.36 0.77
C THR A 410 18.69 -22.94 1.21
N LEU A 411 18.01 -21.94 0.62
CA LEU A 411 18.22 -20.52 0.89
C LEU A 411 16.90 -19.80 1.21
N VAL A 412 16.98 -18.83 2.12
CA VAL A 412 15.98 -17.78 2.31
C VAL A 412 16.53 -16.49 1.73
N TYR A 413 15.78 -15.90 0.81
CA TYR A 413 16.11 -14.60 0.23
C TYR A 413 15.53 -13.47 1.07
N GLY A 414 16.19 -12.32 1.04
CA GLY A 414 15.70 -11.08 1.63
C GLY A 414 16.02 -9.90 0.74
N LYS A 415 15.07 -8.96 0.61
CA LYS A 415 15.31 -7.64 -0.01
C LYS A 415 15.56 -6.60 1.08
N THR A 416 16.60 -5.80 0.90
CA THR A 416 16.88 -4.64 1.76
C THR A 416 16.13 -3.42 1.22
N MET A 417 16.10 -2.33 1.99
CA MET A 417 15.46 -1.09 1.51
C MET A 417 16.28 -0.33 0.45
N GLN A 418 17.53 -0.75 0.22
CA GLN A 418 18.45 -0.03 -0.67
C GLN A 418 19.24 -1.03 -1.50
N ASP A 419 18.91 -1.10 -2.78
CA ASP A 419 19.70 -1.73 -3.85
C ASP A 419 20.10 -3.21 -3.68
N GLU A 420 19.74 -3.92 -2.62
CA GLU A 420 20.37 -5.21 -2.29
C GLU A 420 19.37 -6.34 -2.10
N ILE A 421 19.72 -7.50 -2.68
CA ILE A 421 19.16 -8.80 -2.35
C ILE A 421 20.22 -9.60 -1.61
N VAL A 422 19.81 -10.30 -0.55
CA VAL A 422 20.65 -11.19 0.25
C VAL A 422 20.07 -12.59 0.31
N ALA A 423 20.90 -13.57 0.58
CA ALA A 423 20.48 -14.91 0.94
C ALA A 423 21.11 -15.38 2.24
N TYR A 424 20.35 -16.18 2.98
CA TYR A 424 20.77 -16.90 4.17
C TYR A 424 20.51 -18.38 3.96
N LYS A 425 21.34 -19.26 4.51
CA LYS A 425 21.04 -20.70 4.49
C LYS A 425 19.84 -21.01 5.37
N THR A 426 19.09 -22.04 5.00
CA THR A 426 17.93 -22.53 5.77
C THR A 426 18.35 -23.42 6.95
N THR A 427 19.16 -22.85 7.84
CA THR A 427 19.74 -23.51 9.01
C THR A 427 19.02 -23.12 10.30
N ARG A 428 19.11 -23.98 11.32
CA ARG A 428 18.54 -23.73 12.65
C ARG A 428 19.45 -22.89 13.55
N THR A 429 20.69 -22.64 13.13
CA THR A 429 21.66 -21.73 13.75
C THR A 429 21.98 -20.59 12.78
N ASP A 430 22.38 -19.44 13.30
CA ASP A 430 22.80 -18.30 12.47
C ASP A 430 24.20 -18.57 11.88
N GLU A 431 24.26 -18.78 10.57
CA GLU A 431 25.51 -18.90 9.81
C GLU A 431 25.89 -17.59 9.09
N GLY A 432 25.13 -16.51 9.30
CA GLY A 432 25.30 -15.24 8.60
C GLY A 432 24.79 -15.26 7.15
N ILE A 433 25.14 -14.20 6.41
CA ILE A 433 24.76 -14.02 5.01
C ILE A 433 25.52 -15.03 4.14
N ALA A 434 24.79 -15.85 3.37
CA ALA A 434 25.37 -16.78 2.40
C ALA A 434 25.92 -16.05 1.16
N TRP A 435 25.16 -15.07 0.65
CA TRP A 435 25.60 -14.15 -0.39
C TRP A 435 24.77 -12.87 -0.39
N LYS A 436 25.31 -11.82 -1.02
CA LYS A 436 24.68 -10.52 -1.19
C LYS A 436 24.96 -9.97 -2.58
N GLN A 437 23.95 -9.38 -3.21
CA GLN A 437 24.03 -8.82 -4.55
C GLN A 437 23.40 -7.42 -4.59
N ASN A 438 24.13 -6.44 -5.12
CA ASN A 438 23.56 -5.15 -5.49
C ASN A 438 22.85 -5.29 -6.85
N VAL A 439 21.58 -4.92 -6.89
CA VAL A 439 20.65 -5.03 -8.02
C VAL A 439 20.16 -3.67 -8.53
N GLY A 440 20.53 -2.56 -7.88
CA GLY A 440 20.38 -1.20 -8.42
C GLY A 440 18.94 -0.69 -8.59
N PHE A 441 18.00 -1.08 -7.73
CA PHE A 441 16.60 -0.61 -7.78
C PHE A 441 16.34 0.72 -7.05
N GLY A 442 17.35 1.29 -6.40
CA GLY A 442 17.25 2.50 -5.58
C GLY A 442 16.72 2.23 -4.17
N TYR A 443 16.11 3.27 -3.58
CA TYR A 443 15.41 3.17 -2.31
C TYR A 443 13.99 2.64 -2.57
N GLU A 444 13.71 1.43 -2.13
CA GLU A 444 12.42 0.76 -2.32
C GLU A 444 12.09 0.02 -1.03
N HIS A 445 10.92 0.25 -0.47
CA HIS A 445 10.57 -0.25 0.86
C HIS A 445 9.16 -0.81 0.97
N THR A 446 8.52 -1.03 -0.18
CA THR A 446 7.26 -1.75 -0.34
C THR A 446 7.53 -3.26 -0.17
N PRO A 447 6.73 -3.96 0.64
CA PRO A 447 6.84 -5.40 0.76
C PRO A 447 6.59 -6.09 -0.59
N SER A 448 7.53 -6.92 -1.04
CA SER A 448 7.39 -7.76 -2.24
C SER A 448 8.03 -9.11 -1.97
N ASP A 449 7.27 -10.18 -2.14
CA ASP A 449 7.79 -11.53 -1.96
C ASP A 449 8.83 -11.82 -3.04
N LEU A 450 9.96 -12.42 -2.65
CA LEU A 450 10.95 -12.87 -3.62
C LEU A 450 10.58 -14.27 -4.11
N VAL A 451 10.47 -14.43 -5.42
CA VAL A 451 10.03 -15.69 -6.04
C VAL A 451 11.14 -16.24 -6.92
N GLU A 452 11.63 -17.43 -6.61
CA GLU A 452 12.49 -18.16 -7.52
C GLU A 452 11.67 -19.03 -8.47
N LYS A 453 12.01 -18.98 -9.76
CA LYS A 453 11.45 -19.89 -10.76
C LYS A 453 12.47 -20.21 -11.83
N ASN A 454 12.74 -21.50 -12.02
CA ASN A 454 13.69 -22.02 -13.02
C ASN A 454 15.08 -21.37 -12.89
N GLY A 455 15.62 -21.28 -11.67
CA GLY A 455 16.92 -20.69 -11.37
C GLY A 455 17.00 -19.17 -11.53
N LYS A 456 15.86 -18.48 -11.67
CA LYS A 456 15.78 -17.02 -11.75
C LYS A 456 15.00 -16.48 -10.57
N LEU A 457 15.55 -15.45 -9.93
CA LEU A 457 14.91 -14.74 -8.84
C LEU A 457 14.16 -13.51 -9.37
N PHE A 458 12.90 -13.37 -9.01
CA PHE A 458 12.03 -12.25 -9.35
C PHE A 458 11.67 -11.51 -8.07
N PHE A 459 11.66 -10.17 -8.12
CA PHE A 459 11.19 -9.29 -7.05
C PHE A 459 10.54 -8.04 -7.63
#